data_AF-A0A355R3I9-F1
#
_entry.id   AF-A0A355R3I9-F1
#
_cell.length_a   1.000
_cell.length_b   1.000
_cell.length_c   1.000
_cell.angle_alpha   90.00
_cell.angle_beta   90.00
_cell.angle_gamma   90.00
#
_symmetry.space_group_name_H-M   'P 1'
#
loop_
_entity.id
_entity.type
_entity.pdbx_description
1 polymer ?
#
loop_
_entity_poly.entity_id
_entity_poly.type
_entity_poly.pdbx_seq_one_letter_code
_entity_poly.pdbx_strand_id
1 'polypeptide(L)'
;LLRTAARVGVLTPCYAEHPYAWQRAGHQLLALDEAHVEAALDGLDVLVLVNPNNPTGQRVARERLLAWHARLAARGGWLLVDEAFMDNTPADSVVDCAERPGLIVLRSFGKFFGLAGVRLGFVAAEHSLLLRLAELLGPWTVNGPTRVLAQASLSDETAQRAQAQRCAAASQRLAHVLRSAGLAPSGGCDLFQYVRSEHAARLHEFLARRGILVRLFEQPAAVRLGLPACAADEQRLAQALAAYQKEAA
;
A
#
# COMPACT_ATOMS: atom_id res chain seq x y z
N LEU A 1 14.56 -16.87 12.40
CA LEU A 1 13.57 -15.76 12.36
C LEU A 1 14.25 -14.48 12.85
N LEU A 2 13.86 -13.31 12.35
CA LEU A 2 14.46 -12.03 12.77
C LEU A 2 14.02 -11.56 14.15
N ARG A 3 12.86 -12.04 14.63
CA ARG A 3 12.33 -11.82 15.97
C ARG A 3 11.78 -13.15 16.52
N THR A 4 11.84 -13.33 17.83
CA THR A 4 11.12 -14.40 18.53
C THR A 4 9.62 -14.12 18.55
N ALA A 5 8.82 -15.04 19.11
CA ALA A 5 7.38 -14.82 19.29
C ALA A 5 7.11 -13.45 19.91
N ALA A 6 6.13 -12.73 19.35
CA ALA A 6 5.87 -11.32 19.63
C ALA A 6 4.37 -11.02 19.51
N ARG A 7 3.91 -10.00 20.23
CA ARG A 7 2.56 -9.41 20.09
C ARG A 7 2.60 -8.33 19.02
N VAL A 8 1.94 -8.58 17.90
CA VAL A 8 1.99 -7.75 16.68
C VAL A 8 0.65 -7.07 16.49
N GLY A 9 0.62 -5.75 16.66
CA GLY A 9 -0.50 -4.93 16.24
C GLY A 9 -0.45 -4.75 14.73
N VAL A 10 -1.55 -5.03 14.02
CA VAL A 10 -1.67 -4.79 12.59
C VAL A 10 -2.82 -3.83 12.37
N LEU A 11 -2.55 -2.67 11.76
CA LEU A 11 -3.64 -1.77 11.36
C LEU A 11 -4.50 -2.45 10.30
N THR A 12 -5.82 -2.35 10.44
CA THR A 12 -6.82 -2.97 9.57
C THR A 12 -7.86 -1.94 9.12
N PRO A 13 -8.46 -2.11 7.93
CA PRO A 13 -8.10 -3.08 6.90
C PRO A 13 -6.74 -2.75 6.26
N CYS A 14 -5.93 -3.77 5.97
CA CYS A 14 -4.65 -3.62 5.31
C CYS A 14 -4.38 -4.74 4.28
N TYR A 15 -3.17 -4.73 3.70
CA TYR A 15 -2.73 -5.76 2.77
C TYR A 15 -2.64 -7.13 3.46
N ALA A 16 -3.45 -8.09 3.01
CA ALA A 16 -3.67 -9.37 3.68
C ALA A 16 -2.42 -10.24 3.88
N GLU A 17 -1.35 -10.03 3.11
CA GLU A 17 -0.10 -10.77 3.28
C GLU A 17 0.61 -10.45 4.61
N HIS A 18 0.43 -9.24 5.16
CA HIS A 18 1.02 -8.89 6.47
C HIS A 18 0.49 -9.81 7.58
N PRO A 19 -0.82 -9.80 7.92
CA PRO A 19 -1.32 -10.68 8.98
C PRO A 19 -1.04 -12.16 8.66
N TYR A 20 -1.18 -12.59 7.40
CA TYR A 20 -0.84 -13.96 7.01
C TYR A 20 0.62 -14.34 7.33
N ALA A 21 1.59 -13.51 6.93
CA ALA A 21 3.02 -13.79 7.13
C ALA A 21 3.42 -13.77 8.61
N TRP A 22 2.92 -12.80 9.38
CA TRP A 22 3.20 -12.70 10.81
C TRP A 22 2.58 -13.87 11.60
N GLN A 23 1.35 -14.27 11.29
CA GLN A 23 0.72 -15.44 11.92
C GLN A 23 1.49 -16.72 11.57
N ARG A 24 1.84 -16.92 10.29
CA ARG A 24 2.59 -18.08 9.82
C ARG A 24 3.98 -18.20 10.49
N ALA A 25 4.60 -17.08 10.85
CA ALA A 25 5.85 -17.06 11.58
C ALA A 25 5.70 -17.30 13.11
N GLY A 26 4.47 -17.54 13.60
CA GLY A 26 4.20 -17.91 15.00
C GLY A 26 3.99 -16.74 15.95
N HIS A 27 3.69 -15.54 15.43
CA HIS A 27 3.41 -14.36 16.26
C HIS A 27 1.94 -14.26 16.65
N GLN A 28 1.64 -13.57 17.75
CA GLN A 28 0.27 -13.28 18.20
C GLN A 28 -0.20 -11.98 17.56
N LEU A 29 -1.30 -12.02 16.82
CA LEU A 29 -1.84 -10.84 16.14
C LEU A 29 -2.92 -10.14 16.95
N LEU A 30 -2.86 -8.82 16.94
CA LEU A 30 -3.94 -7.93 17.36
C LEU A 30 -4.32 -7.04 16.17
N ALA A 31 -5.49 -7.27 15.59
CA ALA A 31 -6.04 -6.35 14.60
C ALA A 31 -6.45 -5.05 15.30
N LEU A 32 -6.01 -3.92 14.76
CA LEU A 32 -6.29 -2.59 15.30
C LEU A 32 -6.86 -1.70 14.19
N ASP A 33 -7.77 -0.79 14.53
CA ASP A 33 -7.96 0.39 13.70
C ASP A 33 -7.01 1.50 14.17
N GLU A 34 -6.90 2.59 13.40
CA GLU A 34 -6.00 3.71 13.71
C GLU A 34 -6.34 4.40 15.05
N ALA A 35 -7.61 4.43 15.45
CA ALA A 35 -8.06 5.12 16.66
C ALA A 35 -7.59 4.39 17.94
N HIS A 36 -7.49 3.07 17.90
CA HIS A 36 -7.08 2.25 19.04
C HIS A 36 -5.57 2.03 19.17
N VAL A 37 -4.77 2.46 18.18
CA VAL A 37 -3.31 2.28 18.20
C VAL A 37 -2.68 2.89 19.44
N GLU A 38 -3.01 4.14 19.77
CA GLU A 38 -2.37 4.88 20.88
C GLU A 38 -2.51 4.17 22.23
N ALA A 39 -3.68 3.59 22.48
CA ALA A 39 -4.00 2.90 23.72
C ALA A 39 -3.38 1.49 23.77
N ALA A 40 -3.30 0.80 22.64
CA ALA A 40 -2.75 -0.55 22.56
C ALA A 40 -1.21 -0.58 22.51
N LEU A 41 -0.57 0.50 22.06
CA LEU A 41 0.84 0.54 21.69
C LEU A 41 1.78 0.04 22.79
N ASP A 42 1.45 0.30 24.05
CA ASP A 42 2.30 -0.06 25.18
C ASP A 42 2.31 -1.57 25.49
N GLY A 43 1.30 -2.30 25.00
CA GLY A 43 1.23 -3.76 25.07
C GLY A 43 1.68 -4.50 23.82
N LEU A 44 2.28 -3.79 22.85
CA LEU A 44 2.79 -4.36 21.60
C LEU A 44 4.31 -4.45 21.58
N ASP A 45 4.79 -5.51 20.92
CA ASP A 45 6.19 -5.69 20.55
C ASP A 45 6.46 -5.16 19.14
N VAL A 46 5.46 -5.20 18.27
CA VAL A 46 5.55 -4.74 16.88
C VAL A 46 4.24 -4.07 16.50
N LEU A 47 4.32 -2.94 15.80
CA LEU A 47 3.20 -2.34 15.08
C LEU A 47 3.49 -2.41 13.57
N VAL A 48 2.52 -2.90 12.80
CA VAL A 48 2.58 -3.02 11.34
C VAL A 48 1.49 -2.17 10.72
N LEU A 49 1.85 -1.33 9.76
CA LEU A 49 0.89 -0.61 8.94
C LEU A 49 1.39 -0.42 7.51
N VAL A 50 0.46 -0.13 6.60
CA VAL A 50 0.73 0.28 5.22
C VAL A 50 0.44 1.77 5.10
N ASN A 51 1.36 2.55 4.55
CA ASN A 51 1.24 4.01 4.44
C ASN A 51 1.81 4.50 3.10
N PRO A 52 1.00 5.04 2.16
CA PRO A 52 -0.46 5.07 2.15
C PRO A 52 -1.09 3.68 2.22
N ASN A 53 -2.21 3.56 2.93
CA ASN A 53 -2.84 2.26 3.21
C ASN A 53 -3.38 1.57 1.96
N ASN A 54 -3.31 0.25 1.94
CA ASN A 54 -4.04 -0.60 1.01
C ASN A 54 -5.10 -1.39 1.79
N PRO A 55 -6.40 -1.10 1.65
CA PRO A 55 -7.00 -0.56 0.42
C PRO A 55 -7.42 0.91 0.42
N THR A 56 -7.40 1.59 1.57
CA THR A 56 -8.13 2.87 1.72
C THR A 56 -7.39 4.08 1.13
N GLY A 57 -6.08 3.98 0.89
CA GLY A 57 -5.22 5.08 0.46
C GLY A 57 -4.96 6.13 1.56
N GLN A 58 -5.51 5.95 2.76
CA GLN A 58 -5.31 6.86 3.87
C GLN A 58 -3.84 6.88 4.31
N ARG A 59 -3.40 8.04 4.78
CA ARG A 59 -2.05 8.23 5.29
C ARG A 59 -2.09 8.54 6.78
N VAL A 60 -1.14 7.98 7.50
CA VAL A 60 -0.78 8.42 8.85
C VAL A 60 0.33 9.46 8.72
N ALA A 61 0.19 10.58 9.43
CA ALA A 61 1.18 11.66 9.43
C ALA A 61 2.55 11.16 9.90
N ARG A 62 3.61 11.66 9.25
CA ARG A 62 5.00 11.29 9.52
C ARG A 62 5.36 11.46 11.00
N GLU A 63 4.93 12.55 11.62
CA GLU A 63 5.21 12.88 13.02
C GLU A 63 4.58 11.85 13.96
N ARG A 64 3.36 11.40 13.64
CA ARG A 64 2.65 10.39 14.42
C ARG A 64 3.32 9.02 14.31
N LEU A 65 3.80 8.65 13.13
CA LEU A 65 4.59 7.42 12.93
C LEU A 65 5.87 7.45 13.77
N LEU A 66 6.60 8.57 13.75
CA LEU A 66 7.82 8.70 14.54
C LEU A 66 7.55 8.71 16.05
N ALA A 67 6.41 9.25 16.49
CA ALA A 67 5.98 9.19 17.89
C ALA A 67 5.65 7.74 18.33
N TRP A 68 4.95 6.97 17.48
CA TRP A 68 4.69 5.55 17.75
C TRP A 68 5.96 4.73 17.78
N HIS A 69 6.87 4.96 16.81
CA HIS A 69 8.19 4.34 16.79
C HIS A 69 8.94 4.59 18.10
N ALA A 70 9.01 5.83 18.58
CA ALA A 70 9.73 6.17 19.80
C ALA A 70 9.19 5.40 21.03
N ARG A 71 7.86 5.28 21.17
CA ARG A 71 7.22 4.53 22.27
C ARG A 71 7.54 3.03 22.20
N LEU A 72 7.52 2.44 21.01
CA LEU A 72 7.87 1.04 20.79
C LEU A 72 9.36 0.79 21.05
N ALA A 73 10.23 1.61 20.46
CA ALA A 73 11.68 1.48 20.53
C ALA A 73 12.22 1.60 21.96
N ALA A 74 11.59 2.42 22.82
CA ALA A 74 11.93 2.54 24.24
C ALA A 74 11.87 1.20 25.00
N ARG A 75 11.19 0.18 24.43
CA ARG A 75 11.07 -1.18 24.99
C ARG A 75 11.62 -2.27 24.05
N GLY A 76 12.40 -1.89 23.02
CA GLY A 76 12.92 -2.83 22.02
C GLY A 76 11.86 -3.36 21.03
N GLY A 77 10.74 -2.64 20.89
CA GLY A 77 9.70 -2.94 19.91
C GLY A 77 10.02 -2.40 18.52
N TRP A 78 9.25 -2.85 17.52
CA TRP A 78 9.42 -2.44 16.11
C TRP A 78 8.21 -1.71 15.56
N LEU A 79 8.45 -0.68 14.77
CA LEU A 79 7.47 -0.11 13.84
C LEU A 79 7.82 -0.57 12.42
N LEU A 80 6.94 -1.33 11.79
CA LEU A 80 7.03 -1.69 10.38
C LEU A 80 6.05 -0.84 9.56
N VAL A 81 6.59 0.01 8.68
CA VAL A 81 5.84 0.85 7.76
C VAL A 81 6.03 0.35 6.34
N ASP A 82 4.97 -0.20 5.74
CA ASP A 82 4.96 -0.57 4.32
C ASP A 82 4.59 0.64 3.47
N GLU A 83 5.61 1.20 2.82
CA GLU A 83 5.54 2.36 1.95
C GLU A 83 5.43 2.00 0.46
N ALA A 84 4.79 0.87 0.12
CA ALA A 84 4.63 0.40 -1.26
C ALA A 84 3.91 1.38 -2.23
N PHE A 85 3.29 2.45 -1.73
CA PHE A 85 2.63 3.49 -2.53
C PHE A 85 3.19 4.91 -2.26
N MET A 86 4.34 5.03 -1.59
CA MET A 86 4.85 6.32 -1.10
C MET A 86 5.63 7.13 -2.14
N ASP A 87 6.01 6.55 -3.28
CA ASP A 87 6.84 7.23 -4.30
C ASP A 87 6.18 8.48 -4.92
N ASN A 88 4.85 8.55 -4.89
CA ASN A 88 4.09 9.73 -5.32
C ASN A 88 4.13 10.89 -4.30
N THR A 89 4.36 10.58 -3.02
CA THR A 89 4.30 11.52 -1.90
C THR A 89 5.52 11.37 -0.99
N PRO A 90 6.75 11.47 -1.53
CA PRO A 90 7.97 11.12 -0.80
C PRO A 90 8.20 11.97 0.47
N ALA A 91 7.62 13.17 0.53
CA ALA A 91 7.70 14.06 1.70
C ALA A 91 7.03 13.48 2.97
N ASP A 92 6.07 12.56 2.82
CA ASP A 92 5.39 11.92 3.95
C ASP A 92 6.11 10.66 4.45
N SER A 93 7.20 10.27 3.79
CA SER A 93 7.95 9.07 4.09
C SER A 93 8.73 9.17 5.40
N VAL A 94 8.92 8.04 6.07
CA VAL A 94 9.83 7.87 7.22
C VAL A 94 11.13 7.15 6.84
N VAL A 95 11.37 6.90 5.54
CA VAL A 95 12.54 6.13 5.06
C VAL A 95 13.87 6.80 5.43
N ASP A 96 13.90 8.12 5.51
CA ASP A 96 15.07 8.91 5.91
C ASP A 96 15.46 8.69 7.39
N CYS A 97 14.54 8.17 8.19
CA CYS A 97 14.76 7.85 9.59
C CYS A 97 15.03 6.36 9.85
N ALA A 98 15.05 5.51 8.81
CA ALA A 98 15.06 4.06 8.96
C ALA A 98 16.31 3.49 9.64
N GLU A 99 17.39 4.26 9.77
CA GLU A 99 18.57 3.85 10.55
C GLU A 99 18.30 3.78 12.07
N ARG A 100 17.19 4.37 12.54
CA ARG A 100 16.77 4.29 13.95
C ARG A 100 16.43 2.84 14.30
N PRO A 101 17.00 2.28 15.39
CA PRO A 101 16.70 0.93 15.82
C PRO A 101 15.19 0.67 15.95
N GLY A 102 14.72 -0.40 15.33
CA GLY A 102 13.32 -0.82 15.37
C GLY A 102 12.39 -0.05 14.44
N LEU A 103 12.89 0.85 13.58
CA LEU A 103 12.11 1.39 12.46
C LEU A 103 12.43 0.58 11.20
N ILE A 104 11.42 -0.07 10.64
CA ILE A 104 11.55 -0.90 9.44
C ILE A 104 10.63 -0.33 8.37
N VAL A 105 11.19 0.07 7.24
CA VAL A 105 10.43 0.63 6.11
C VAL A 105 10.54 -0.30 4.92
N LEU A 106 9.39 -0.73 4.38
CA LEU A 106 9.33 -1.53 3.15
C LEU A 106 8.98 -0.63 1.97
N ARG A 107 9.64 -0.82 0.82
CA ARG A 107 9.33 -0.12 -0.44
C ARG A 107 9.08 -1.12 -1.55
N SER A 108 8.20 -0.76 -2.50
CA SER A 108 7.88 -1.61 -3.65
C SER A 108 8.22 -0.91 -4.95
N PHE A 109 9.04 -1.56 -5.78
CA PHE A 109 9.37 -1.02 -7.11
C PHE A 109 8.21 -1.18 -8.11
N GLY A 110 7.37 -2.20 -7.92
CA GLY A 110 6.42 -2.63 -8.92
C GLY A 110 5.20 -1.72 -9.15
N LYS A 111 4.95 -0.74 -8.27
CA LYS A 111 3.75 0.10 -8.31
C LYS A 111 4.01 1.35 -9.14
N PHE A 112 4.71 2.31 -8.55
CA PHE A 112 5.00 3.60 -9.17
C PHE A 112 5.70 3.48 -10.53
N PHE A 113 6.69 2.58 -10.63
CA PHE A 113 7.45 2.38 -11.86
C PHE A 113 6.72 1.52 -12.91
N GLY A 114 5.53 0.97 -12.61
CA GLY A 114 4.76 0.15 -13.55
C GLY A 114 5.40 -1.21 -13.86
N LEU A 115 6.37 -1.66 -13.08
CA LEU A 115 7.18 -2.85 -13.33
C LEU A 115 6.89 -4.00 -12.36
N ALA A 116 5.61 -4.26 -12.04
CA ALA A 116 5.21 -5.26 -11.05
C ALA A 116 5.80 -6.68 -11.29
N GLY A 117 6.02 -7.04 -12.56
CA GLY A 117 6.57 -8.33 -12.99
C GLY A 117 8.05 -8.54 -12.65
N VAL A 118 8.82 -7.49 -12.37
CA VAL A 118 10.27 -7.63 -12.08
C VAL A 118 10.55 -8.13 -10.66
N ARG A 119 9.52 -8.16 -9.81
CA ARG A 119 9.57 -8.71 -8.43
C ARG A 119 10.67 -8.08 -7.56
N LEU A 120 10.79 -6.76 -7.58
CA LEU A 120 11.73 -6.01 -6.75
C LEU A 120 11.03 -5.24 -5.61
N GLY A 121 11.60 -5.33 -4.43
CA GLY A 121 11.25 -4.53 -3.26
C GLY A 121 12.51 -4.17 -2.47
N PHE A 122 12.38 -3.23 -1.55
CA PHE A 122 13.47 -2.76 -0.70
C PHE A 122 13.05 -2.74 0.76
N VAL A 123 14.05 -2.80 1.63
CA VAL A 123 13.91 -2.68 3.07
C VAL A 123 14.96 -1.68 3.55
N ALA A 124 14.51 -0.67 4.30
CA ALA A 124 15.37 0.25 5.02
C ALA A 124 15.16 0.02 6.51
N ALA A 125 16.25 -0.18 7.25
CA ALA A 125 16.26 -0.44 8.69
C ALA A 125 17.67 -0.24 9.25
N GLU A 126 17.87 -0.40 10.56
CA GLU A 126 19.21 -0.34 11.15
C GLU A 126 20.16 -1.41 10.57
N HIS A 127 21.45 -1.07 10.45
CA HIS A 127 22.44 -1.90 9.75
C HIS A 127 22.52 -3.35 10.29
N SER A 128 22.46 -3.53 11.61
CA SER A 128 22.50 -4.86 12.23
C SER A 128 21.33 -5.75 11.84
N LEU A 129 20.14 -5.18 11.65
CA LEU A 129 18.96 -5.92 11.18
C LEU A 129 19.09 -6.26 9.70
N LEU A 130 19.60 -5.34 8.89
CA LEU A 130 19.85 -5.56 7.46
C LEU A 130 20.86 -6.70 7.23
N LEU A 131 21.93 -6.80 8.03
CA LEU A 131 22.88 -7.92 7.94
C LEU A 131 22.21 -9.28 8.23
N ARG A 132 21.39 -9.34 9.29
CA ARG A 132 20.65 -10.56 9.64
C ARG A 132 19.62 -10.93 8.56
N LEU A 133 18.98 -9.94 7.95
CA LEU A 133 18.04 -10.16 6.85
C LEU A 133 18.76 -10.63 5.59
N ALA A 134 19.92 -10.06 5.26
CA ALA A 134 20.74 -10.49 4.13
C ALA A 134 21.17 -11.96 4.27
N GLU A 135 21.59 -12.38 5.47
CA GLU A 135 21.94 -13.78 5.76
C GLU A 135 20.75 -14.72 5.51
N LEU A 136 19.54 -14.34 5.96
CA LEU A 136 18.33 -15.15 5.74
C LEU A 136 17.89 -15.22 4.27
N LEU A 137 18.11 -14.15 3.51
CA LEU A 137 17.71 -14.07 2.11
C LEU A 137 18.73 -14.76 1.18
N GLY A 138 20.00 -14.79 1.56
CA GLY A 138 21.10 -15.35 0.77
C GLY A 138 21.58 -14.44 -0.37
N PRO A 139 22.56 -14.90 -1.17
CA PRO A 139 23.33 -14.04 -2.09
C PRO A 139 22.65 -13.69 -3.42
N TRP A 140 21.61 -14.41 -3.85
CA TRP A 140 21.05 -14.33 -5.21
C TRP A 140 19.58 -13.90 -5.23
N THR A 141 19.24 -12.84 -4.51
CA THR A 141 17.85 -12.42 -4.26
C THR A 141 17.23 -11.62 -5.41
N VAL A 142 18.05 -11.03 -6.28
CA VAL A 142 17.59 -10.18 -7.40
C VAL A 142 18.27 -10.61 -8.69
N ASN A 143 17.47 -10.92 -9.72
CA ASN A 143 18.00 -11.32 -11.03
C ASN A 143 18.66 -10.15 -11.79
N GLY A 144 19.59 -10.47 -12.68
CA GLY A 144 20.35 -9.48 -13.47
C GLY A 144 19.48 -8.46 -14.23
N PRO A 145 18.48 -8.89 -15.04
CA PRO A 145 17.60 -7.97 -15.77
C PRO A 145 16.88 -6.97 -14.86
N THR A 146 16.41 -7.42 -13.70
CA THR A 146 15.76 -6.55 -12.72
C THR A 146 16.70 -5.49 -12.18
N ARG A 147 17.97 -5.83 -11.94
CA ARG A 147 18.98 -4.86 -11.48
C ARG A 147 19.21 -3.77 -12.53
N VAL A 148 19.31 -4.12 -13.81
CA VAL A 148 19.49 -3.15 -14.91
C VAL A 148 18.29 -2.21 -15.02
N LEU A 149 17.07 -2.75 -15.05
CA LEU A 149 15.86 -1.95 -15.12
C LEU A 149 15.70 -1.02 -13.90
N ALA A 150 16.00 -1.53 -12.71
CA ALA A 150 15.91 -0.78 -11.48
C ALA A 150 16.92 0.38 -11.44
N GLN A 151 18.18 0.13 -11.80
CA GLN A 151 19.21 1.17 -11.86
C GLN A 151 18.83 2.30 -12.83
N ALA A 152 18.38 1.95 -14.03
CA ALA A 152 17.93 2.94 -15.01
C ALA A 152 16.74 3.76 -14.49
N SER A 153 15.73 3.10 -13.91
CA SER A 153 14.52 3.76 -13.43
C SER A 153 14.76 4.65 -12.21
N LEU A 154 15.58 4.18 -11.27
CA LEU A 154 15.90 4.91 -10.03
C LEU A 154 16.81 6.13 -10.29
N SER A 155 17.63 6.09 -11.35
CA SER A 155 18.51 7.20 -11.71
C SER A 155 17.82 8.29 -12.54
N ASP A 156 16.67 8.00 -13.14
CA ASP A 156 15.93 8.96 -13.98
C ASP A 156 14.90 9.76 -13.16
N GLU A 157 15.38 10.76 -12.44
CA GLU A 157 14.50 11.63 -11.64
C GLU A 157 13.47 12.39 -12.49
N THR A 158 13.78 12.70 -13.74
CA THR A 158 12.88 13.43 -14.63
C THR A 158 11.70 12.55 -15.00
N ALA A 159 11.94 11.29 -15.37
CA ALA A 159 10.88 10.32 -15.58
C ALA A 159 10.06 10.09 -14.30
N GLN A 160 10.69 10.03 -13.12
CA GLN A 160 9.98 9.91 -11.85
C GLN A 160 9.05 11.12 -11.59
N ARG A 161 9.53 12.36 -11.77
CA ARG A 161 8.68 13.56 -11.63
C ARG A 161 7.50 13.55 -12.61
N ALA A 162 7.74 13.20 -13.86
CA ALA A 162 6.68 13.09 -14.87
C ALA A 162 5.67 11.98 -14.52
N GLN A 163 6.15 10.85 -14.00
CA GLN A 163 5.34 9.73 -13.57
C GLN A 163 4.45 10.09 -12.38
N ALA A 164 4.97 10.81 -11.39
CA ALA A 164 4.19 11.30 -10.25
C ALA A 164 3.05 12.23 -10.72
N GLN A 165 3.35 13.20 -11.57
CA GLN A 165 2.35 14.11 -12.16
C GLN A 165 1.29 13.36 -12.96
N ARG A 166 1.70 12.39 -13.79
CA ARG A 166 0.78 11.54 -14.58
C ARG A 166 -0.17 10.76 -13.68
N CYS A 167 0.35 10.12 -12.64
CA CYS A 167 -0.45 9.35 -11.68
C CYS A 167 -1.46 10.24 -10.95
N ALA A 168 -1.02 11.39 -10.42
CA ALA A 168 -1.91 12.35 -9.77
C ALA A 168 -3.05 12.81 -10.70
N ALA A 169 -2.73 13.21 -11.93
CA ALA A 169 -3.74 13.63 -12.91
C ALA A 169 -4.70 12.49 -13.32
N ALA A 170 -4.18 11.27 -13.52
CA ALA A 170 -5.00 10.10 -13.84
C ALA A 170 -5.92 9.70 -12.68
N SER A 171 -5.42 9.79 -11.45
CA SER A 171 -6.21 9.53 -10.24
C SER A 171 -7.36 10.53 -10.10
N GLN A 172 -7.11 11.82 -10.37
CA GLN A 172 -8.15 12.86 -10.39
C GLN A 172 -9.21 12.61 -11.47
N ARG A 173 -8.82 12.22 -12.69
CA ARG A 173 -9.77 11.87 -13.75
C ARG A 173 -10.61 10.64 -13.39
N LEU A 174 -9.99 9.59 -12.85
CA LEU A 174 -10.71 8.42 -12.37
C LEU A 174 -11.72 8.79 -11.27
N ALA A 175 -11.32 9.65 -10.33
CA ALA A 175 -12.23 10.15 -9.30
C ALA A 175 -13.40 10.96 -9.89
N HIS A 176 -13.18 11.74 -10.95
CA HIS A 176 -14.24 12.46 -11.65
C HIS A 176 -15.23 11.50 -12.34
N VAL A 177 -14.72 10.51 -13.10
CA VAL A 177 -15.55 9.47 -13.74
C VAL A 177 -16.43 8.75 -12.70
N LEU A 178 -15.85 8.38 -11.57
CA LEU A 178 -16.57 7.72 -10.48
C LEU A 178 -17.65 8.62 -9.86
N ARG A 179 -17.36 9.90 -9.59
CA ARG A 179 -18.35 10.85 -9.06
C ARG A 179 -19.51 11.08 -10.02
N SER A 180 -19.24 11.23 -11.33
CA SER A 180 -20.28 11.38 -12.35
C SER A 180 -21.21 10.17 -12.43
N ALA A 181 -20.72 9.00 -12.02
CA ALA A 181 -21.50 7.76 -11.90
C ALA A 181 -22.14 7.56 -10.50
N GLY A 182 -22.17 8.58 -9.63
CA GLY A 182 -22.74 8.46 -8.28
C GLY A 182 -21.92 7.56 -7.33
N LEU A 183 -20.68 7.24 -7.69
CA LEU A 183 -19.77 6.36 -6.96
C LEU A 183 -18.59 7.15 -6.42
N ALA A 184 -18.85 8.28 -5.76
CA ALA A 184 -17.81 9.15 -5.23
C ALA A 184 -16.78 8.35 -4.39
N PRO A 185 -15.46 8.47 -4.68
CA PRO A 185 -14.44 7.75 -3.92
C PRO A 185 -14.52 8.06 -2.42
N SER A 186 -14.48 7.02 -1.60
CA SER A 186 -14.40 7.09 -0.14
C SER A 186 -12.96 7.17 0.37
N GLY A 187 -11.99 6.95 -0.53
CA GLY A 187 -10.55 7.01 -0.27
C GLY A 187 -9.79 6.77 -1.58
N GLY A 188 -8.47 6.62 -1.47
CA GLY A 188 -7.59 6.43 -2.62
C GLY A 188 -6.24 7.13 -2.43
N CYS A 189 -5.35 6.89 -3.38
CA CYS A 189 -4.11 7.64 -3.53
C CYS A 189 -3.85 7.90 -5.02
N ASP A 190 -2.69 8.42 -5.37
CA ASP A 190 -2.37 8.73 -6.77
C ASP A 190 -2.31 7.49 -7.67
N LEU A 191 -2.34 6.28 -7.12
CA LEU A 191 -2.24 5.02 -7.87
C LEU A 191 -3.56 4.23 -7.94
N PHE A 192 -4.60 4.64 -7.21
CA PHE A 192 -5.92 3.99 -7.24
C PHE A 192 -7.01 4.84 -6.57
N GLN A 193 -8.27 4.53 -6.88
CA GLN A 193 -9.44 5.05 -6.17
C GLN A 193 -10.13 3.92 -5.39
N TYR A 194 -10.65 4.23 -4.21
CA TYR A 194 -11.35 3.28 -3.33
C TYR A 194 -12.79 3.77 -3.09
N VAL A 195 -13.76 2.90 -3.35
CA VAL A 195 -15.20 3.21 -3.25
C VAL A 195 -15.85 2.20 -2.31
N ARG A 196 -16.32 2.66 -1.16
CA ARG A 196 -17.17 1.86 -0.28
C ARG A 196 -18.59 1.86 -0.84
N SER A 197 -19.21 0.70 -0.89
CA SER A 197 -20.58 0.54 -1.36
C SER A 197 -21.13 -0.80 -0.89
N GLU A 198 -22.36 -0.81 -0.38
CA GLU A 198 -23.08 -2.06 -0.07
C GLU A 198 -23.31 -2.91 -1.33
N HIS A 199 -23.30 -2.29 -2.50
CA HIS A 199 -23.42 -2.95 -3.80
C HIS A 199 -22.07 -3.30 -4.44
N ALA A 200 -20.95 -3.28 -3.68
CA ALA A 200 -19.61 -3.53 -4.22
C ALA A 200 -19.49 -4.84 -4.99
N ALA A 201 -20.09 -5.93 -4.49
CA ALA A 201 -20.06 -7.23 -5.17
C ALA A 201 -20.80 -7.19 -6.51
N ARG A 202 -21.99 -6.57 -6.56
CA ARG A 202 -22.78 -6.39 -7.78
C ARG A 202 -22.02 -5.54 -8.80
N LEU A 203 -21.43 -4.42 -8.37
CA LEU A 203 -20.63 -3.55 -9.21
C LEU A 203 -19.39 -4.28 -9.77
N HIS A 204 -18.68 -5.02 -8.92
CA HIS A 204 -17.52 -5.81 -9.32
C HIS A 204 -17.89 -6.84 -10.41
N GLU A 205 -18.96 -7.62 -10.18
CA GLU A 205 -19.43 -8.61 -11.17
C GLU A 205 -19.85 -7.95 -12.48
N PHE A 206 -20.60 -6.85 -12.39
CA PHE A 206 -21.07 -6.10 -13.55
C PHE A 206 -19.90 -5.61 -14.44
N LEU A 207 -18.85 -5.07 -13.81
CA LEU A 207 -17.64 -4.60 -14.49
C LEU A 207 -16.83 -5.78 -15.05
N ALA A 208 -16.69 -6.85 -14.27
CA ALA A 208 -15.95 -8.05 -14.68
C ALA A 208 -16.56 -8.73 -15.92
N ARG A 209 -17.90 -8.83 -16.00
CA ARG A 209 -18.62 -9.34 -17.18
C ARG A 209 -18.40 -8.49 -18.44
N ARG A 210 -17.95 -7.25 -18.29
CA ARG A 210 -17.59 -6.32 -19.37
C ARG A 210 -16.07 -6.24 -19.59
N GLY A 211 -15.31 -7.14 -18.96
CA GLY A 211 -13.85 -7.23 -19.05
C GLY A 211 -13.11 -6.10 -18.32
N ILE A 212 -13.75 -5.43 -17.36
CA ILE A 212 -13.14 -4.38 -16.53
C ILE A 212 -12.90 -4.98 -15.15
N LEU A 213 -11.67 -5.39 -14.89
CA LEU A 213 -11.32 -6.02 -13.62
C LEU A 213 -11.00 -4.96 -12.56
N VAL A 214 -11.70 -5.02 -11.44
CA VAL A 214 -11.45 -4.21 -10.24
C VAL A 214 -11.23 -5.13 -9.04
N ARG A 215 -10.67 -4.62 -7.95
CA ARG A 215 -10.50 -5.45 -6.74
C ARG A 215 -11.72 -5.31 -5.83
N LEU A 216 -12.39 -6.41 -5.54
CA LEU A 216 -13.45 -6.49 -4.53
C LEU A 216 -12.87 -6.67 -3.11
N PHE A 217 -13.51 -6.02 -2.14
CA PHE A 217 -13.31 -6.19 -0.70
C PHE A 217 -14.66 -6.43 -0.04
N GLU A 218 -14.72 -7.37 0.90
CA GLU A 218 -15.98 -7.76 1.57
C GLU A 218 -16.17 -7.01 2.90
N GLN A 219 -15.09 -6.67 3.60
CA GLN A 219 -15.13 -6.08 4.94
C GLN A 219 -14.18 -4.86 5.04
N PRO A 220 -14.71 -3.62 5.01
CA PRO A 220 -16.07 -3.28 4.58
C PRO A 220 -16.26 -3.52 3.06
N ALA A 221 -17.52 -3.69 2.65
CA ALA A 221 -17.88 -3.87 1.24
C ALA A 221 -17.40 -2.67 0.40
N ALA A 222 -16.49 -2.94 -0.53
CA ALA A 222 -15.87 -1.91 -1.34
C ALA A 222 -15.25 -2.45 -2.63
N VAL A 223 -15.04 -1.57 -3.60
CA VAL A 223 -14.20 -1.82 -4.77
C VAL A 223 -13.02 -0.87 -4.79
N ARG A 224 -11.87 -1.36 -5.24
CA ARG A 224 -10.70 -0.53 -5.55
C ARG A 224 -10.38 -0.62 -7.03
N LEU A 225 -10.24 0.53 -7.66
CA LEU A 225 -9.97 0.68 -9.07
C LEU A 225 -8.56 1.21 -9.28
N GLY A 226 -7.76 0.51 -10.09
CA GLY A 226 -6.50 1.05 -10.59
C GLY A 226 -6.73 2.13 -11.64
N LEU A 227 -5.68 2.88 -11.96
CA LEU A 227 -5.75 3.93 -12.98
C LEU A 227 -5.98 3.32 -14.38
N PRO A 228 -6.93 3.86 -15.19
CA PRO A 228 -7.01 3.55 -16.61
C PRO A 228 -5.68 3.84 -17.31
N ALA A 229 -5.27 2.97 -18.25
CA ALA A 229 -3.98 3.14 -18.94
C ALA A 229 -4.00 4.27 -19.96
N CYS A 230 -5.16 4.49 -20.60
CA CYS A 230 -5.35 5.52 -21.61
C CYS A 230 -6.78 6.09 -21.58
N ALA A 231 -7.03 7.13 -22.40
CA ALA A 231 -8.35 7.75 -22.51
C ALA A 231 -9.44 6.78 -23.00
N ALA A 232 -9.09 5.81 -23.85
CA ALA A 232 -10.05 4.80 -24.30
C ALA A 232 -10.52 3.88 -23.15
N ASP A 233 -9.61 3.48 -22.26
CA ASP A 233 -9.97 2.72 -21.05
C ASP A 233 -10.81 3.55 -20.08
N GLU A 234 -10.50 4.84 -19.95
CA GLU A 234 -11.27 5.78 -19.13
C GLU A 234 -12.71 5.93 -19.66
N GLN A 235 -12.87 6.11 -20.97
CA GLN A 235 -14.16 6.18 -21.63
C GLN A 235 -14.94 4.85 -21.52
N ARG A 236 -14.25 3.73 -21.69
CA ARG A 236 -14.83 2.39 -21.52
C ARG A 236 -15.36 2.18 -20.10
N LEU A 237 -14.62 2.63 -19.09
CA LEU A 237 -15.08 2.61 -17.70
C LEU A 237 -16.30 3.52 -17.51
N ALA A 238 -16.26 4.76 -18.01
CA ALA A 238 -17.37 5.70 -17.88
C ALA A 238 -18.67 5.16 -18.51
N GLN A 239 -18.59 4.57 -19.70
CA GLN A 239 -19.72 3.94 -20.38
C GLN A 239 -20.29 2.74 -19.58
N ALA A 240 -19.42 1.90 -19.03
CA ALA A 240 -19.85 0.78 -18.20
C ALA A 240 -20.56 1.27 -16.93
N LEU A 241 -20.02 2.29 -16.26
CA LEU A 241 -20.63 2.85 -15.06
C LEU A 241 -21.98 3.55 -15.36
N ALA A 242 -22.11 4.24 -16.49
CA ALA A 242 -23.38 4.82 -16.92
C ALA A 242 -24.43 3.74 -17.21
N ALA A 243 -24.03 2.59 -17.78
CA ALA A 243 -24.92 1.45 -17.95
C ALA A 243 -25.31 0.82 -16.61
N TYR A 244 -24.37 0.72 -15.66
CA TYR A 244 -24.64 0.21 -14.32
C TYR A 244 -25.70 1.04 -13.59
N GLN A 245 -25.61 2.38 -13.68
CA GLN A 245 -26.62 3.26 -13.09
C GLN A 245 -28.02 3.03 -13.66
N LYS A 246 -28.14 2.79 -14.97
CA LYS A 246 -29.43 2.50 -15.61
C LYS A 246 -30.04 1.15 -15.20
N GLU A 247 -29.21 0.16 -14.88
CA GLU A 247 -29.66 -1.15 -14.39
C GLU A 247 -29.90 -1.17 -12.87
N ALA A 248 -29.40 -0.16 -12.15
CA ALA A 248 -29.54 -0.04 -10.69
C ALA A 248 -30.60 0.97 -10.25
N ALA A 249 -31.02 1.88 -11.14
CA ALA A 249 -32.18 2.75 -10.98
C ALA A 249 -33.49 1.97 -11.19
#